data_AF-A0A813DK86-F1
#
_entry.id   AF-A0A813DK86-F1
#
_cell.length_a   1.000
_cell.length_b   1.000
_cell.length_c   1.000
_cell.angle_alpha   90.00
_cell.angle_beta   90.00
_cell.angle_gamma   90.00
#
_symmetry.space_group_name_H-M   'P 1'
#
loop_
_entity.id
_entity.type
_entity.pdbx_description
1 polymer ?
#
loop_
_entity_poly.entity_id
_entity_poly.type
_entity_poly.pdbx_seq_one_letter_code
_entity_poly.pdbx_strand_id
1 'polypeptide(L)'
;MPRFGSEKQQASSVLEIANCCRLPKKAFSSSAGSGSSSANRPRILITGAMADAEALSVCQTFQILVQRNMQVQAAVVRSLEEMENALPFASYVVVLFSRGMLRDPNFALILLSANSLSGSASERKPELVTVSADAGFEFPGPEFYRELELQGLGLSDGTGSGPLGAEAGPELAQAYRSLLSVLALPLTPLGSIGLLEKQVSEICRRFRRYHDSATGLAMDQAADHTGHTGHGGSQSIAPPRSAKPSQGCAKQQEQQEDSGKEDAATRATKVRRVTATL
;
A
#
# COMPACT_ATOMS: atom_id res chain seq x y z
N MET A 1 23.24 0.52 -13.86
CA MET A 1 22.60 1.13 -15.05
C MET A 1 21.15 0.67 -15.10
N PRO A 2 20.16 1.55 -14.93
CA PRO A 2 18.74 1.15 -14.99
C PRO A 2 18.40 0.65 -16.41
N ARG A 3 17.79 -0.52 -16.51
CA ARG A 3 17.47 -1.20 -17.78
C ARG A 3 16.54 -0.38 -18.70
N PHE A 4 15.74 0.53 -18.14
CA PHE A 4 14.67 1.24 -18.84
C PHE A 4 14.95 2.73 -19.08
N GLY A 5 16.20 3.19 -18.94
CA GLY A 5 16.51 4.62 -19.06
C GLY A 5 15.84 5.46 -17.98
N SER A 6 16.00 6.78 -18.07
CA SER A 6 15.36 7.74 -17.16
C SER A 6 13.84 7.81 -17.38
N GLU A 7 13.09 8.24 -16.36
CA GLU A 7 11.64 8.45 -16.46
C GLU A 7 11.26 9.36 -17.65
N LYS A 8 12.05 10.40 -17.91
CA LYS A 8 11.86 11.28 -19.07
C LYS A 8 11.99 10.53 -20.41
N GLN A 9 12.92 9.59 -20.51
CA GLN A 9 13.10 8.75 -21.70
C GLN A 9 11.96 7.74 -21.87
N GLN A 10 11.49 7.15 -20.77
CA GLN A 10 10.33 6.25 -20.79
C GLN A 10 9.07 7.01 -21.24
N ALA A 11 8.79 8.16 -20.62
CA ALA A 11 7.66 9.01 -21.01
C ALA A 11 7.74 9.45 -22.48
N SER A 12 8.94 9.81 -22.95
CA SER A 12 9.17 10.13 -24.36
C SER A 12 8.88 8.95 -25.29
N SER A 13 9.34 7.75 -24.93
CA SER A 13 9.13 6.53 -25.72
C SER A 13 7.65 6.14 -25.78
N VAL A 14 6.93 6.26 -24.65
CA VAL A 14 5.49 6.02 -24.58
C VAL A 14 4.73 7.02 -25.45
N LEU A 15 5.09 8.31 -25.40
CA LEU A 15 4.47 9.34 -26.24
C LEU A 15 4.75 9.10 -27.73
N GLU A 16 5.95 8.66 -28.09
CA GLU A 16 6.31 8.30 -29.46
C GLU A 16 5.45 7.15 -29.98
N ILE A 17 5.33 6.06 -29.20
CA ILE A 17 4.47 4.92 -29.54
C ILE A 17 3.00 5.35 -29.64
N ALA A 18 2.52 6.15 -28.69
CA ALA A 18 1.15 6.67 -28.71
C ALA A 18 0.88 7.51 -29.97
N ASN A 19 1.84 8.32 -30.41
CA ASN A 19 1.75 9.08 -31.65
C ASN A 19 1.73 8.13 -32.88
N CYS A 20 2.60 7.12 -32.92
CA CYS A 20 2.62 6.12 -33.99
C CYS A 20 1.30 5.34 -34.09
N CYS A 21 0.67 5.03 -32.95
CA CYS A 21 -0.59 4.30 -32.85
C CYS A 21 -1.84 5.18 -32.92
N ARG A 22 -1.70 6.51 -33.13
CA ARG A 22 -2.80 7.49 -33.16
C ARG A 22 -3.68 7.46 -31.90
N LEU A 23 -3.08 7.16 -30.75
CA LEU A 23 -3.80 7.15 -29.49
C LEU A 23 -4.02 8.58 -28.98
N PRO A 24 -5.19 8.89 -28.38
CA PRO A 24 -5.45 10.21 -27.83
C PRO A 24 -4.50 10.51 -26.67
N LYS A 25 -3.69 11.57 -26.81
CA LYS A 25 -2.67 12.00 -25.83
C LYS A 25 -3.21 12.22 -24.40
N LYS A 26 -4.51 12.52 -24.27
CA LYS A 26 -5.18 12.68 -22.97
C LYS A 26 -5.10 11.42 -22.09
N ALA A 27 -4.95 10.24 -22.68
CA ALA A 27 -4.86 8.99 -21.93
C ALA A 27 -3.50 8.79 -21.20
N PHE A 28 -2.46 9.53 -21.58
CA PHE A 28 -1.08 9.29 -21.11
C PHE A 28 -0.45 10.47 -20.37
N SER A 29 -1.20 11.55 -20.12
CA SER A 29 -0.69 12.70 -19.38
C SER A 29 -0.59 12.35 -17.89
N SER A 30 0.46 11.63 -17.51
CA SER A 30 0.87 11.46 -16.11
C SER A 30 1.02 12.85 -15.48
N SER A 31 0.35 13.03 -14.35
CA SER A 31 0.02 14.25 -13.63
C SER A 31 1.19 15.07 -13.07
N ALA A 32 2.37 15.08 -13.71
CA ALA A 32 3.55 15.80 -13.25
C ALA A 32 3.49 17.34 -13.46
N GLY A 33 2.32 17.87 -13.84
CA GLY A 33 2.11 19.32 -13.94
C GLY A 33 1.82 19.90 -12.56
N SER A 34 2.80 20.61 -11.99
CA SER A 34 2.78 21.35 -10.72
C SER A 34 1.77 22.52 -10.66
N GLY A 35 0.63 22.42 -11.35
CA GLY A 35 -0.51 23.32 -11.19
C GLY A 35 -1.40 22.81 -10.08
N SER A 36 -1.55 23.58 -9.00
CA SER A 36 -2.31 23.24 -7.78
C SER A 36 -3.83 23.13 -7.98
N SER A 37 -4.30 22.65 -9.12
CA SER A 37 -5.71 22.30 -9.28
C SER A 37 -5.98 21.04 -8.48
N SER A 38 -6.79 21.16 -7.43
CA SER A 38 -7.33 20.07 -6.60
C SER A 38 -8.00 18.94 -7.38
N ALA A 39 -8.19 19.10 -8.69
CA ALA A 39 -8.86 18.19 -9.60
C ALA A 39 -8.10 16.89 -9.93
N ASN A 40 -6.83 16.74 -9.52
CA ASN A 40 -6.01 15.60 -9.95
C ASN A 40 -5.42 14.79 -8.79
N ARG A 41 -6.21 14.57 -7.73
CA ARG A 41 -5.83 13.76 -6.56
C ARG A 41 -6.20 12.29 -6.77
N PRO A 42 -5.23 11.35 -6.81
CA PRO A 42 -5.53 9.94 -7.00
C PRO A 42 -6.30 9.39 -5.80
N ARG A 43 -7.32 8.58 -6.10
CA ARG A 43 -8.15 7.90 -5.10
C ARG A 43 -7.75 6.44 -4.90
N ILE A 44 -7.12 5.85 -5.91
CA ILE A 44 -6.61 4.49 -5.87
C ILE A 44 -5.09 4.56 -6.04
N LEU A 45 -4.36 4.14 -5.02
CA LEU A 45 -2.90 4.02 -5.10
C LEU A 45 -2.56 2.59 -5.47
N ILE A 46 -1.58 2.40 -6.36
CA ILE A 46 -1.16 1.11 -6.86
C ILE A 46 0.33 0.96 -6.56
N THR A 47 0.73 -0.14 -5.94
CA THR A 47 2.13 -0.43 -5.63
C THR A 47 2.45 -1.93 -5.82
N GLY A 48 3.72 -2.30 -5.74
CA GLY A 48 4.30 -3.59 -6.13
C GLY A 48 5.83 -3.54 -6.08
N ALA A 49 6.52 -4.49 -6.72
CA ALA A 49 7.99 -4.48 -6.81
C ALA A 49 8.50 -3.44 -7.83
N MET A 50 8.67 -2.19 -7.41
CA MET A 50 8.98 -1.07 -8.32
C MET A 50 10.38 -1.13 -8.93
N ALA A 51 11.30 -1.87 -8.30
CA ALA A 51 12.63 -2.13 -8.84
C ALA A 51 12.61 -3.15 -10.01
N ASP A 52 11.58 -4.01 -10.06
CA ASP A 52 11.38 -4.93 -11.16
C ASP A 52 10.54 -4.29 -12.26
N ALA A 53 11.07 -4.32 -13.47
CA ALA A 53 10.43 -3.62 -14.57
C ALA A 53 9.22 -4.34 -15.14
N GLU A 54 9.18 -5.67 -15.03
CA GLU A 54 8.00 -6.43 -15.38
C GLU A 54 6.86 -6.06 -14.42
N ALA A 55 7.09 -6.13 -13.11
CA ALA A 55 6.14 -5.70 -12.10
C ALA A 55 5.68 -4.24 -12.30
N LEU A 56 6.60 -3.30 -12.56
CA LEU A 56 6.25 -1.91 -12.84
C LEU A 56 5.36 -1.76 -14.09
N SER A 57 5.70 -2.47 -15.17
CA SER A 57 4.89 -2.47 -16.40
C SER A 57 3.48 -3.01 -16.15
N VAL A 58 3.36 -4.05 -15.32
CA VAL A 58 2.07 -4.59 -14.91
C VAL A 58 1.28 -3.58 -14.07
N CYS A 59 1.91 -2.90 -13.11
CA CYS A 59 1.26 -1.84 -12.31
C CYS A 59 0.71 -0.71 -13.19
N GLN A 60 1.49 -0.26 -14.19
CA GLN A 60 1.06 0.77 -15.14
C GLN A 60 -0.10 0.31 -16.02
N THR A 61 -0.02 -0.92 -16.56
CA THR A 61 -1.10 -1.50 -17.35
C THR A 61 -2.38 -1.63 -16.52
N PHE A 62 -2.25 -2.12 -15.29
CA PHE A 62 -3.36 -2.24 -14.35
C PHE A 62 -3.98 -0.88 -14.02
N GLN A 63 -3.17 0.16 -13.79
CA GLN A 63 -3.65 1.54 -13.58
C GLN A 63 -4.56 2.00 -14.73
N ILE A 64 -4.12 1.82 -15.99
CA ILE A 64 -4.89 2.21 -17.17
C ILE A 64 -6.23 1.46 -17.21
N LEU A 65 -6.22 0.15 -16.96
CA LEU A 65 -7.42 -0.67 -16.99
C LEU A 65 -8.42 -0.30 -15.87
N VAL A 66 -7.93 -0.05 -14.66
CA VAL A 66 -8.75 0.39 -13.52
C VAL A 66 -9.37 1.76 -13.79
N GLN A 67 -8.58 2.73 -14.25
CA GLN A 67 -9.08 4.07 -14.59
C GLN A 67 -10.14 4.01 -15.69
N ARG A 68 -9.94 3.18 -16.72
CA ARG A 68 -10.91 2.98 -17.79
C ARG A 68 -12.21 2.35 -17.28
N ASN A 69 -12.11 1.36 -16.39
CA ASN A 69 -13.27 0.62 -15.89
C ASN A 69 -14.12 1.48 -14.93
N MET A 70 -13.47 2.20 -14.03
CA MET A 70 -14.16 2.90 -12.94
C MET A 70 -14.38 4.39 -13.17
N GLN A 71 -13.64 4.98 -14.13
CA GLN A 71 -13.58 6.44 -14.31
C GLN A 71 -13.12 7.19 -13.04
N VAL A 72 -12.30 6.52 -12.22
CA VAL A 72 -11.71 7.07 -10.99
C VAL A 72 -10.21 7.21 -11.18
N GLN A 73 -9.63 8.30 -10.67
CA GLN A 73 -8.19 8.54 -10.80
C GLN A 73 -7.40 7.55 -9.93
N ALA A 74 -6.52 6.79 -10.58
CA ALA A 74 -5.53 5.93 -9.93
C ALA A 74 -4.10 6.42 -10.20
N ALA A 75 -3.16 6.12 -9.30
CA ALA A 75 -1.74 6.43 -9.47
C ALA A 75 -0.86 5.25 -9.02
N VAL A 76 0.21 4.99 -9.77
CA VAL A 76 1.27 4.07 -9.33
C VAL A 76 2.23 4.83 -8.42
N VAL A 77 2.50 4.28 -7.25
CA VAL A 77 3.37 4.85 -6.23
C VAL A 77 4.69 4.10 -6.20
N ARG A 78 5.78 4.83 -6.43
CA ARG A 78 7.14 4.31 -6.63
C ARG A 78 8.08 4.62 -5.47
N SER A 79 7.74 5.59 -4.64
CA SER A 79 8.56 6.02 -3.51
C SER A 79 7.70 6.29 -2.28
N LEU A 80 8.36 6.37 -1.12
CA LEU A 80 7.74 6.77 0.13
C LEU A 80 7.13 8.18 0.02
N GLU A 81 7.85 9.13 -0.58
CA GLU A 81 7.38 10.51 -0.78
C GLU A 81 6.11 10.56 -1.65
N GLU A 82 6.04 9.78 -2.74
CA GLU A 82 4.83 9.69 -3.57
C GLU A 82 3.65 9.11 -2.76
N MET A 83 3.92 8.13 -1.88
CA MET A 83 2.90 7.56 -0.98
C MET A 83 2.37 8.63 -0.03
N GLU A 84 3.23 9.26 0.77
CA GLU A 84 2.85 10.24 1.79
C GLU A 84 2.06 11.42 1.22
N ASN A 85 2.41 11.90 0.03
CA ASN A 85 1.71 13.00 -0.64
C ASN A 85 0.32 12.60 -1.15
N ALA A 86 0.15 11.35 -1.57
CA ALA A 86 -1.09 10.88 -2.20
C ALA A 86 -2.06 10.22 -1.22
N LEU A 87 -1.52 9.63 -0.15
CA LEU A 87 -2.25 8.82 0.83
C LEU A 87 -3.42 9.56 1.53
N PRO A 88 -3.32 10.87 1.88
CA PRO A 88 -4.44 11.60 2.48
C PRO A 88 -5.70 11.67 1.61
N PHE A 89 -5.55 11.53 0.29
CA PHE A 89 -6.64 11.59 -0.68
C PHE A 89 -7.12 10.20 -1.10
N ALA A 90 -6.32 9.18 -0.82
CA ALA A 90 -6.56 7.82 -1.24
C ALA A 90 -7.65 7.17 -0.41
N SER A 91 -8.37 6.28 -1.07
CA SER A 91 -9.40 5.47 -0.46
C SER A 91 -9.09 3.98 -0.57
N TYR A 92 -8.24 3.62 -1.53
CA TYR A 92 -7.73 2.28 -1.71
C TYR A 92 -6.22 2.29 -1.93
N VAL A 93 -5.54 1.30 -1.37
CA VAL A 93 -4.16 0.94 -1.73
C VAL A 93 -4.20 -0.46 -2.32
N VAL A 94 -3.82 -0.58 -3.59
CA VAL A 94 -3.75 -1.85 -4.32
C VAL A 94 -2.31 -2.32 -4.36
N VAL A 95 -2.06 -3.52 -3.87
CA VAL A 95 -0.74 -4.15 -3.85
C VAL A 95 -0.71 -5.30 -4.85
N LEU A 96 0.13 -5.18 -5.88
CA LEU A 96 0.34 -6.22 -6.88
C LEU A 96 1.50 -7.13 -6.46
N PHE A 97 1.16 -8.38 -6.19
CA PHE A 97 2.09 -9.42 -5.81
C PHE A 97 2.92 -9.90 -6.99
N SER A 98 4.24 -9.77 -6.84
CA SER A 98 5.27 -10.14 -7.81
C SER A 98 6.48 -10.72 -7.10
N ARG A 99 7.30 -11.49 -7.82
CA ARG A 99 8.48 -12.16 -7.25
C ARG A 99 9.40 -11.16 -6.53
N GLY A 100 9.83 -11.53 -5.31
CA GLY A 100 10.83 -10.80 -4.56
C GLY A 100 10.36 -9.52 -3.87
N MET A 101 9.10 -9.10 -4.02
CA MET A 101 8.63 -7.80 -3.49
C MET A 101 8.75 -7.68 -1.95
N LEU A 102 8.58 -8.78 -1.21
CA LEU A 102 8.66 -8.77 0.25
C LEU A 102 10.10 -8.60 0.76
N ARG A 103 11.08 -8.66 -0.15
CA ARG A 103 12.48 -8.38 0.12
C ARG A 103 12.92 -6.99 -0.36
N ASP A 104 12.02 -6.22 -0.96
CA ASP A 104 12.31 -4.86 -1.42
C ASP A 104 12.11 -3.85 -0.26
N PRO A 105 13.19 -3.18 0.20
CA PRO A 105 13.08 -2.21 1.28
C PRO A 105 12.22 -0.99 0.93
N ASN A 106 12.15 -0.58 -0.35
CA ASN A 106 11.29 0.53 -0.75
C ASN A 106 9.81 0.16 -0.59
N PHE A 107 9.45 -1.07 -0.98
CA PHE A 107 8.11 -1.58 -0.78
C PHE A 107 7.75 -1.67 0.71
N ALA A 108 8.68 -2.12 1.55
CA ALA A 108 8.48 -2.16 3.00
C ALA A 108 8.20 -0.77 3.59
N LEU A 109 8.97 0.25 3.20
CA LEU A 109 8.74 1.64 3.62
C LEU A 109 7.37 2.16 3.19
N ILE A 110 7.00 1.91 1.93
CA ILE A 110 5.68 2.29 1.39
C ILE A 110 4.55 1.62 2.18
N LEU A 111 4.70 0.33 2.50
CA LEU A 111 3.69 -0.42 3.26
C LEU A 111 3.57 0.04 4.71
N LEU A 112 4.69 0.36 5.36
CA LEU A 112 4.69 0.93 6.72
C LEU A 112 3.97 2.27 6.72
N SER A 113 4.33 3.19 5.82
CA SER A 113 3.67 4.49 5.65
C SER A 113 2.15 4.35 5.46
N ALA A 114 1.71 3.42 4.62
CA ALA A 114 0.29 3.12 4.41
C ALA A 114 -0.43 2.60 5.67
N ASN A 115 0.28 1.91 6.57
CA ASN A 115 -0.28 1.37 7.81
C ASN A 115 -0.24 2.34 9.00
N SER A 116 0.78 3.21 9.08
CA SER A 116 0.99 4.12 10.22
C SER A 116 -0.13 5.16 10.40
N LEU A 117 -0.89 5.48 9.35
CA LEU A 117 -2.04 6.40 9.44
C LEU A 117 -3.22 5.87 10.27
N SER A 118 -3.17 4.61 10.72
CA SER A 118 -4.26 4.02 11.50
C SER A 118 -4.42 4.58 12.92
N GLY A 119 -3.52 5.46 13.38
CA GLY A 119 -3.50 5.99 14.75
C GLY A 119 -4.16 7.35 14.97
N SER A 120 -4.43 8.12 13.91
CA SER A 120 -5.07 9.43 14.04
C SER A 120 -6.59 9.28 14.03
N ALA A 121 -7.26 9.64 15.13
CA ALA A 121 -8.71 9.47 15.31
C ALA A 121 -9.57 10.19 14.24
N SER A 122 -8.98 11.08 13.44
CA SER A 122 -9.66 11.84 12.39
C SER A 122 -9.26 11.42 10.97
N GLU A 123 -8.32 10.48 10.81
CA GLU A 123 -7.75 10.18 9.51
C GLU A 123 -8.37 8.94 8.87
N ARG A 124 -8.76 9.11 7.61
CA ARG A 124 -9.41 8.07 6.82
C ARG A 124 -8.37 7.02 6.44
N LYS A 125 -8.48 5.83 7.01
CA LYS A 125 -7.65 4.69 6.61
C LYS A 125 -8.06 4.17 5.22
N PRO A 126 -7.16 4.11 4.24
CA PRO A 126 -7.46 3.50 2.94
C PRO A 126 -7.63 1.99 3.07
N GLU A 127 -8.52 1.42 2.27
CA GLU A 127 -8.77 -0.03 2.23
C GLU A 127 -7.69 -0.72 1.38
N LEU A 128 -7.09 -1.77 1.92
CA LEU A 128 -6.03 -2.53 1.25
C LEU A 128 -6.64 -3.60 0.35
N VAL A 129 -6.23 -3.63 -0.92
CA VAL A 129 -6.66 -4.62 -1.91
C VAL A 129 -5.42 -5.33 -2.47
N THR A 130 -5.41 -6.65 -2.46
CA THR A 130 -4.28 -7.45 -2.94
C THR A 130 -4.61 -8.11 -4.28
N VAL A 131 -3.65 -8.10 -5.19
CA VAL A 131 -3.78 -8.66 -6.54
C VAL A 131 -2.57 -9.54 -6.81
N SER A 132 -2.77 -10.79 -7.18
CA SER A 132 -1.70 -11.70 -7.62
C SER A 132 -1.45 -11.50 -9.10
N ALA A 133 -0.36 -10.81 -9.43
CA ALA A 133 0.00 -10.45 -10.79
C ALA A 133 0.99 -11.43 -11.43
N ASP A 134 1.66 -12.24 -10.62
CA ASP A 134 2.70 -13.18 -11.04
C ASP A 134 2.53 -14.52 -10.30
N ALA A 135 2.65 -15.61 -11.05
CA ALA A 135 2.68 -16.96 -10.49
C ALA A 135 3.98 -17.24 -9.72
N GLY A 136 5.04 -16.45 -9.97
CA GLY A 136 6.32 -16.48 -9.26
C GLY A 136 6.31 -15.81 -7.89
N PHE A 137 5.16 -15.34 -7.40
CA PHE A 137 5.07 -14.84 -6.02
C PHE A 137 5.19 -15.99 -5.01
N GLU A 138 6.22 -15.91 -4.17
CA GLU A 138 6.47 -16.89 -3.10
C GLU A 138 5.90 -16.37 -1.78
N PHE A 139 4.96 -17.12 -1.20
CA PHE A 139 4.44 -16.81 0.13
C PHE A 139 5.51 -17.09 1.19
N PRO A 140 5.78 -16.14 2.11
CA PRO A 140 6.82 -16.29 3.11
C PRO A 140 6.47 -17.40 4.12
N GLY A 141 7.47 -18.21 4.45
CA GLY A 141 7.37 -19.18 5.55
C GLY A 141 7.61 -18.56 6.93
N PRO A 142 7.41 -19.32 8.03
CA PRO A 142 7.66 -18.83 9.39
C PRO A 142 9.09 -18.31 9.63
N GLU A 143 10.08 -18.94 8.99
CA GLU A 143 11.50 -18.56 9.11
C GLU A 143 11.77 -17.16 8.57
N PHE A 144 11.08 -16.74 7.50
CA PHE A 144 11.20 -15.38 6.97
C PHE A 144 10.77 -14.34 8.00
N TYR A 145 9.66 -14.59 8.71
CA TYR A 145 9.19 -13.65 9.73
C TYR A 145 10.10 -13.62 10.95
N ARG A 146 10.65 -14.76 11.36
CA ARG A 146 11.64 -14.82 12.46
C ARG A 146 12.90 -14.02 12.11
N GLU A 147 13.40 -14.17 10.89
CA GLU A 147 14.54 -13.39 10.39
C GLU A 147 14.22 -11.89 10.36
N LEU A 148 13.07 -11.52 9.80
CA LEU A 148 12.59 -10.14 9.69
C LEU A 148 12.43 -9.46 11.06
N GLU A 149 11.87 -10.17 12.05
CA GLU A 149 11.69 -9.65 13.41
C GLU A 149 13.01 -9.44 14.15
N LEU A 150 14.03 -10.26 13.86
CA LEU A 150 15.35 -10.17 14.50
C LEU A 150 16.27 -9.16 13.83
N GLN A 151 16.20 -9.04 12.51
CA GLN A 151 17.22 -8.37 11.70
C GLN A 151 16.70 -7.13 10.97
N GLY A 152 15.38 -6.93 10.89
CA GLY A 152 14.79 -5.94 10.01
C GLY A 152 14.87 -6.36 8.54
N LEU A 153 14.83 -5.38 7.63
CA LEU A 153 14.91 -5.65 6.18
C LEU A 153 16.02 -4.81 5.53
N GLY A 154 16.87 -5.49 4.75
CA GLY A 154 17.96 -4.84 4.03
C GLY A 154 19.30 -4.89 4.77
N LEU A 155 19.66 -6.05 5.32
CA LEU A 155 20.94 -6.26 6.00
C LEU A 155 22.15 -5.92 5.09
N SER A 156 22.72 -4.76 5.40
CA SER A 156 24.13 -4.54 5.72
C SER A 156 25.16 -5.03 4.70
N ASP A 157 25.50 -4.11 3.81
CA ASP A 157 26.84 -3.84 3.30
C ASP A 157 27.89 -3.55 4.43
N GLY A 158 27.68 -4.05 5.66
CA GLY A 158 28.57 -3.90 6.81
C GLY A 158 28.54 -2.51 7.48
N THR A 159 27.81 -1.56 6.92
CA THR A 159 27.76 -0.15 7.36
C THR A 159 26.73 0.13 8.45
N GLY A 160 25.87 -0.84 8.78
CA GLY A 160 24.82 -0.68 9.80
C GLY A 160 23.73 0.33 9.43
N SER A 161 23.74 0.86 8.20
CA SER A 161 22.80 1.87 7.71
C SER A 161 21.85 1.32 6.66
N GLY A 162 21.35 0.08 6.87
CA GLY A 162 20.24 -0.43 6.07
C GLY A 162 18.99 0.43 6.27
N PRO A 163 18.07 0.47 5.29
CA PRO A 163 16.92 1.37 5.34
C PRO A 163 15.90 1.05 6.45
N LEU A 164 15.85 -0.21 6.93
CA LEU A 164 14.95 -0.66 8.00
C LEU A 164 15.69 -1.59 8.95
N GLY A 165 16.11 -1.07 10.11
CA GLY A 165 16.83 -1.83 11.13
C GLY A 165 15.95 -2.81 11.89
N ALA A 166 16.56 -3.50 12.87
CA ALA A 166 15.90 -4.51 13.69
C ALA A 166 14.70 -3.95 14.46
N GLU A 167 14.71 -2.65 14.79
CA GLU A 167 13.62 -1.93 15.44
C GLU A 167 12.31 -1.93 14.63
N ALA A 168 12.39 -1.91 13.30
CA ALA A 168 11.23 -1.93 12.42
C ALA A 168 10.72 -3.36 12.14
N GLY A 169 11.51 -4.38 12.49
CA GLY A 169 11.25 -5.79 12.19
C GLY A 169 9.87 -6.28 12.65
N PRO A 170 9.51 -6.13 13.94
CA PRO A 170 8.20 -6.56 14.45
C PRO A 170 7.01 -5.88 13.78
N GLU A 171 7.09 -4.55 13.56
CA GLU A 171 6.03 -3.78 12.90
C GLU A 171 5.87 -4.21 11.44
N LEU A 172 6.97 -4.38 10.73
CA LEU A 172 6.97 -4.82 9.33
C LEU A 172 6.45 -6.25 9.18
N ALA A 173 6.84 -7.16 10.08
CA ALA A 173 6.32 -8.52 10.10
C ALA A 173 4.80 -8.53 10.31
N GLN A 174 4.29 -7.70 11.22
CA GLN A 174 2.84 -7.52 11.41
C GLN A 174 2.15 -6.94 10.16
N ALA A 175 2.76 -5.94 9.51
CA ALA A 175 2.24 -5.34 8.29
C ALA A 175 2.15 -6.36 7.14
N TYR A 176 3.18 -7.19 6.95
CA TYR A 176 3.17 -8.27 5.95
C TYR A 176 2.16 -9.36 6.26
N ARG A 177 2.01 -9.79 7.52
CA ARG A 177 0.96 -10.75 7.91
C ARG A 177 -0.43 -10.18 7.60
N SER A 178 -0.65 -8.90 7.92
CA SER A 178 -1.91 -8.21 7.66
C SER A 178 -2.21 -8.12 6.15
N LEU A 179 -1.21 -7.72 5.36
CA LEU A 179 -1.29 -7.69 3.89
C LEU A 179 -1.64 -9.05 3.30
N LEU A 180 -0.95 -10.11 3.72
CA LEU A 180 -1.10 -11.47 3.16
C LEU A 180 -2.32 -12.23 3.70
N SER A 181 -2.95 -11.74 4.76
CA SER A 181 -4.23 -12.28 5.24
C SER A 181 -5.40 -12.00 4.29
N VAL A 182 -5.25 -11.01 3.40
CA VAL A 182 -6.26 -10.64 2.41
C VAL A 182 -6.09 -11.52 1.17
N LEU A 183 -7.16 -12.25 0.79
CA LEU A 183 -7.18 -13.08 -0.40
C LEU A 183 -6.92 -12.23 -1.66
N ALA A 184 -5.78 -12.47 -2.29
CA ALA A 184 -5.38 -11.79 -3.51
C ALA A 184 -6.20 -12.27 -4.70
N LEU A 185 -6.69 -11.32 -5.50
CA LEU A 185 -7.40 -11.64 -6.74
C LEU A 185 -6.41 -11.89 -7.89
N PRO A 186 -6.66 -12.88 -8.76
CA PRO A 186 -5.75 -13.19 -9.85
C PRO A 186 -5.80 -12.13 -10.96
N LEU A 187 -4.63 -11.74 -11.44
CA LEU A 187 -4.44 -10.96 -12.66
C LEU A 187 -3.42 -11.73 -13.52
N THR A 188 -3.71 -11.90 -14.80
CA THR A 188 -2.83 -12.58 -15.76
C THR A 188 -2.34 -11.56 -16.78
N PRO A 189 -1.21 -10.87 -16.54
CA PRO A 189 -0.79 -9.72 -17.36
C PRO A 189 -0.55 -10.07 -18.83
N LEU A 190 -0.14 -11.31 -19.11
CA LEU A 190 0.07 -11.85 -20.46
C LEU A 190 -1.21 -12.46 -21.08
N GLY A 191 -2.35 -12.33 -20.39
CA GLY A 191 -3.63 -12.82 -20.86
C GLY A 191 -4.19 -12.00 -22.02
N SER A 192 -5.16 -12.57 -22.74
CA SER A 192 -5.90 -11.82 -23.76
C SER A 192 -6.59 -10.60 -23.13
N ILE A 193 -6.80 -9.54 -23.92
CA ILE A 193 -7.47 -8.31 -23.45
C ILE A 193 -8.84 -8.59 -22.81
N GLY A 194 -9.64 -9.50 -23.37
CA GLY A 194 -10.95 -9.85 -22.82
C GLY A 194 -10.86 -10.58 -21.48
N LEU A 195 -9.79 -11.34 -21.23
CA LEU A 195 -9.53 -11.95 -19.92
C LEU A 195 -9.09 -10.89 -18.92
N LEU A 196 -8.15 -10.01 -19.31
CA LEU A 196 -7.68 -8.90 -18.49
C LEU A 196 -8.84 -7.97 -18.07
N GLU A 197 -9.70 -7.57 -19.01
CA GLU A 197 -10.86 -6.72 -18.72
C GLU A 197 -11.82 -7.40 -17.73
N LYS A 198 -12.04 -8.71 -17.84
CA LYS A 198 -12.86 -9.48 -16.89
C LYS A 198 -12.21 -9.55 -15.51
N GLN A 199 -10.92 -9.85 -15.42
CA GLN A 199 -10.19 -9.92 -14.15
C GLN A 199 -10.17 -8.55 -13.45
N VAL A 200 -9.86 -7.49 -14.19
CA VAL A 200 -9.90 -6.11 -13.67
C VAL A 200 -11.32 -5.73 -13.25
N SER A 201 -12.35 -6.11 -14.00
CA SER A 201 -13.74 -5.87 -13.59
C SER A 201 -14.07 -6.56 -12.26
N GLU A 202 -13.63 -7.81 -12.04
CA GLU A 202 -13.78 -8.50 -10.75
C GLU A 202 -13.04 -7.77 -9.63
N ILE A 203 -11.78 -7.38 -9.87
CA ILE A 203 -11.00 -6.59 -8.91
C ILE A 203 -11.70 -5.27 -8.57
N CYS A 204 -12.26 -4.59 -9.58
CA CYS A 204 -12.96 -3.33 -9.38
C CYS A 204 -14.20 -3.45 -8.49
N ARG A 205 -14.83 -4.63 -8.42
CA ARG A 205 -15.98 -4.88 -7.52
C ARG A 205 -15.59 -4.87 -6.04
N ARG A 206 -14.31 -5.06 -5.71
CA ARG A 206 -13.79 -4.91 -4.33
C ARG A 206 -13.80 -3.45 -3.87
N PHE A 207 -13.79 -2.50 -4.80
CA PHE A 207 -13.82 -1.07 -4.49
C PHE A 207 -15.23 -0.59 -4.19
N ARG A 208 -15.80 -1.09 -3.08
CA ARG A 208 -17.20 -0.87 -2.67
C ARG A 208 -17.65 0.59 -2.74
N ARG A 209 -16.76 1.54 -2.40
CA ARG A 209 -17.05 2.98 -2.43
C ARG A 209 -17.33 3.53 -3.84
N TYR A 210 -16.74 2.92 -4.87
CA TYR A 210 -16.87 3.35 -6.26
C TYR A 210 -17.71 2.39 -7.09
N HIS A 211 -18.55 1.56 -6.46
CA HIS A 211 -19.58 0.83 -7.18
C HIS A 211 -20.48 1.80 -7.97
N ASP A 212 -20.77 2.96 -7.38
CA ASP A 212 -21.24 4.14 -8.10
C ASP A 212 -20.14 5.22 -8.02
N SER A 213 -19.49 5.47 -9.16
CA SER A 213 -18.37 6.40 -9.25
C SER A 213 -18.77 7.82 -8.89
N ALA A 214 -19.99 8.26 -9.25
CA ALA A 214 -20.46 9.61 -8.96
C ALA A 214 -20.62 9.83 -7.45
N THR A 215 -21.25 8.86 -6.76
CA THR A 215 -21.41 8.91 -5.30
C THR A 215 -20.07 8.85 -4.59
N GLY A 216 -19.18 7.92 -4.98
CA GLY A 216 -17.86 7.79 -4.36
C GLY A 216 -17.00 9.06 -4.49
N LEU A 217 -17.03 9.70 -5.66
CA LEU A 217 -16.32 10.95 -5.92
C LEU A 217 -16.92 12.13 -5.12
N ALA A 218 -18.25 12.21 -5.03
CA ALA A 218 -18.90 13.25 -4.22
C ALA A 218 -18.51 13.14 -2.73
N MET A 219 -18.44 11.91 -2.19
CA MET A 219 -17.99 11.67 -0.82
C MET A 219 -16.51 12.07 -0.61
N ASP A 220 -15.65 11.84 -1.61
CA ASP A 220 -14.26 12.26 -1.53
C ASP A 220 -14.09 13.78 -1.61
N GLN A 221 -14.86 14.45 -2.47
CA GLN A 221 -14.87 15.92 -2.54
C GLN A 221 -15.32 16.53 -1.21
N ALA A 222 -16.37 15.99 -0.60
CA ALA A 222 -16.82 16.45 0.71
C ALA A 222 -15.73 16.29 1.79
N ALA A 223 -15.04 15.13 1.81
CA ALA A 223 -13.95 14.87 2.74
C ALA A 223 -12.78 15.85 2.54
N ASP A 224 -12.38 16.07 1.29
CA ASP A 224 -11.31 17.00 0.92
C ASP A 224 -11.58 18.45 1.38
N HIS A 225 -12.84 18.87 1.44
CA HIS A 225 -13.23 20.20 1.93
C HIS A 225 -13.19 20.34 3.46
N THR A 226 -13.48 19.26 4.19
CA THR A 226 -13.51 19.30 5.67
C THR A 226 -12.12 19.36 6.32
N GLY A 227 -11.08 18.86 5.65
CA GLY A 227 -9.73 18.79 6.22
C GLY A 227 -8.98 20.13 6.31
N HIS A 228 -9.47 21.21 5.70
CA HIS A 228 -8.71 22.46 5.58
C HIS A 228 -9.14 23.59 6.53
N THR A 229 -10.25 23.44 7.26
CA THR A 229 -10.77 24.51 8.14
C THR A 229 -10.18 24.52 9.56
N GLY A 230 -9.29 23.58 9.90
CA GLY A 230 -8.88 23.30 11.29
C GLY A 230 -7.58 23.93 11.82
N HIS A 231 -6.85 24.75 11.05
CA HIS A 231 -5.56 25.31 11.52
C HIS A 231 -5.35 26.80 11.20
N GLY A 232 -6.43 27.57 11.22
CA GLY A 232 -6.34 29.03 11.33
C GLY A 232 -5.90 29.39 12.75
N GLY A 233 -4.64 29.83 12.87
CA GLY A 233 -3.96 30.03 14.14
C GLY A 233 -4.75 30.82 15.19
N SER A 234 -4.91 30.21 16.37
CA SER A 234 -4.91 31.00 17.59
C SER A 234 -3.52 31.62 17.73
N GLN A 235 -3.39 32.88 17.33
CA GLN A 235 -2.31 33.73 17.82
C GLN A 235 -2.44 33.78 19.34
N SER A 236 -1.68 32.92 20.01
CA SER A 236 -1.52 32.92 21.45
C SER A 236 -0.81 34.22 21.85
N ILE A 237 -1.59 35.24 22.20
CA ILE A 237 -1.12 36.36 23.01
C ILE A 237 -0.64 35.76 24.33
N ALA A 238 0.67 35.73 24.53
CA ALA A 238 1.30 35.22 25.74
C ALA A 238 0.95 36.11 26.95
N PRO A 239 0.44 35.56 28.07
CA PRO A 239 0.56 36.21 29.37
C PRO A 239 1.91 35.88 30.03
N PRO A 240 2.41 36.77 30.92
CA PRO A 240 3.76 36.72 31.46
C PRO A 240 3.96 35.56 32.45
N ARG A 241 5.16 34.98 32.40
CA ARG A 241 5.67 33.92 33.28
C ARG A 241 5.85 34.44 34.72
N SER A 242 5.19 33.79 35.67
CA SER A 242 5.56 33.82 37.08
C SER A 242 5.97 32.41 37.55
N ALA A 243 7.16 32.35 38.14
CA ALA A 243 7.83 31.14 38.61
C ALA A 243 7.29 30.66 39.95
N LYS A 244 7.33 29.33 40.21
CA LYS A 244 8.04 28.68 41.34
C LYS A 244 7.81 27.16 41.43
N PRO A 245 8.66 26.42 42.21
CA PRO A 245 8.90 24.97 42.11
C PRO A 245 8.26 24.15 43.24
N SER A 246 8.22 22.81 43.11
CA SER A 246 8.40 21.78 44.19
C SER A 246 8.01 20.39 43.65
N GLN A 247 8.97 19.46 43.60
CA GLN A 247 9.17 18.33 44.52
C GLN A 247 8.14 17.18 44.45
N GLY A 248 8.62 16.03 43.97
CA GLY A 248 8.54 14.72 44.65
C GLY A 248 7.21 13.96 44.61
N CYS A 249 7.24 12.70 44.15
CA CYS A 249 7.02 11.53 45.02
C CYS A 249 7.09 10.24 44.20
N ALA A 250 7.91 9.29 44.68
CA ALA A 250 8.02 7.93 44.21
C ALA A 250 6.87 7.04 44.72
N LYS A 251 6.51 6.00 43.96
CA LYS A 251 5.84 4.73 44.35
C LYS A 251 5.67 3.93 43.05
N GLN A 252 6.42 2.86 42.74
CA GLN A 252 6.46 1.50 43.31
C GLN A 252 5.08 0.84 43.53
N GLN A 253 4.76 -0.10 42.63
CA GLN A 253 3.85 -1.25 42.78
C GLN A 253 4.13 -2.16 41.56
N GLU A 254 4.85 -3.29 41.64
CA GLU A 254 4.56 -4.57 42.34
C GLU A 254 3.31 -5.25 41.76
N GLN A 255 3.53 -6.06 40.71
CA GLN A 255 3.43 -7.54 40.70
C GLN A 255 2.03 -8.07 40.98
N GLN A 256 1.41 -8.68 39.95
CA GLN A 256 0.56 -9.84 40.18
C GLN A 256 0.56 -10.78 38.97
N GLU A 257 1.18 -11.94 39.18
CA GLU A 257 1.11 -13.14 38.35
C GLU A 257 -0.31 -13.71 38.38
N ASP A 258 -0.86 -14.10 37.24
CA ASP A 258 -1.98 -15.06 37.21
C ASP A 258 -1.73 -16.11 36.12
N SER A 259 -1.46 -17.32 36.60
CA SER A 259 -1.18 -18.53 35.86
C SER A 259 -2.50 -19.26 35.55
N GLY A 260 -3.06 -19.03 34.38
CA GLY A 260 -4.25 -19.73 33.87
C GLY A 260 -3.91 -20.97 33.07
N LYS A 261 -4.15 -22.14 33.69
CA LYS A 261 -4.03 -23.51 33.15
C LYS A 261 -4.69 -23.70 31.77
N GLU A 262 -3.96 -24.39 30.92
CA GLU A 262 -4.28 -24.84 29.57
C GLU A 262 -4.87 -26.27 29.63
N ASP A 263 -6.15 -26.44 29.25
CA ASP A 263 -6.78 -27.76 29.08
C ASP A 263 -6.86 -28.11 27.58
N ALA A 264 -6.07 -29.11 27.20
CA ALA A 264 -5.99 -29.66 25.86
C ALA A 264 -7.14 -30.65 25.59
N ALA A 265 -8.03 -30.31 24.65
CA ALA A 265 -9.03 -31.23 24.11
C ALA A 265 -8.65 -31.69 22.69
N THR A 266 -8.10 -32.90 22.63
CA THR A 266 -7.77 -33.66 21.42
C THR A 266 -9.03 -33.96 20.60
N ARG A 267 -9.11 -33.51 19.35
CA ARG A 267 -10.18 -33.92 18.41
C ARG A 267 -9.57 -34.55 17.17
N ALA A 268 -9.75 -35.87 17.07
CA ALA A 268 -9.31 -36.70 15.96
C ALA A 268 -10.19 -36.46 14.71
N THR A 269 -9.54 -36.08 13.60
CA THR A 269 -10.21 -35.94 12.30
C THR A 269 -9.99 -37.18 11.44
N LYS A 270 -11.07 -37.89 11.18
CA LYS A 270 -11.17 -39.11 10.36
C LYS A 270 -11.11 -38.74 8.88
N VAL A 271 -9.98 -39.03 8.22
CA VAL A 271 -9.81 -38.86 6.77
C VAL A 271 -10.45 -40.04 6.03
N ARG A 272 -11.44 -39.76 5.17
CA ARG A 272 -12.10 -40.75 4.31
C ARG A 272 -11.47 -40.67 2.92
N ARG A 273 -10.69 -41.68 2.55
CA ARG A 273 -10.15 -41.89 1.20
C ARG A 273 -11.29 -42.30 0.27
N VAL A 274 -11.46 -41.58 -0.85
CA VAL A 274 -12.28 -42.00 -1.99
C VAL A 274 -11.32 -42.37 -3.11
N THR A 275 -11.20 -43.67 -3.38
CA THR A 275 -10.54 -44.22 -4.56
C THR A 275 -11.51 -44.14 -5.75
N ALA A 276 -11.13 -43.42 -6.80
CA ALA A 276 -11.76 -43.49 -8.10
C ALA A 276 -10.99 -44.49 -8.96
N THR A 277 -11.68 -45.52 -9.43
CA THR A 277 -11.19 -46.53 -10.37
C THR A 277 -11.44 -46.00 -11.79
N LEU A 278 -10.40 -46.04 -12.63
CA LEU A 278 -10.50 -45.90 -14.09
C LEU A 278 -10.80 -47.26 -14.73
#